data_AF-A0A922M846-F1
#
_entry.id   AF-A0A922M846-F1
#
_cell.length_a   1.000
_cell.length_b   1.000
_cell.length_c   1.000
_cell.angle_alpha   90.00
_cell.angle_beta   90.00
_cell.angle_gamma   90.00
#
_symmetry.space_group_name_H-M   'P 1'
#
loop_
_entity.id
_entity.type
_entity.pdbx_description
1 polymer ?
#
loop_
_entity_poly.entity_id
_entity_poly.type
_entity_poly.pdbx_seq_one_letter_code
_entity_poly.pdbx_strand_id
1 'polypeptide(L)'
;MEKCGVCSENLSEGAHCATCEQWFHYQCAGVTKSGYQRLSKDKKLNWRCVKCKPTETAHPPNSPRPDSESDLTGFEAVLTEIRALSAKFAPLEGLKEEVLFSLKKRISGL
;
A
#
# COMPACT_ATOMS: atom_id res chain seq x y z
N MET A 1 -17.61 -11.55 -18.48
CA MET A 1 -17.29 -10.67 -17.34
C MET A 1 -16.12 -11.30 -16.61
N GLU A 2 -14.96 -10.65 -16.62
CA GLU A 2 -13.74 -11.25 -16.06
C GLU A 2 -13.68 -11.03 -14.55
N LYS A 3 -12.95 -11.92 -13.86
CA LYS A 3 -12.76 -11.88 -12.41
C LYS A 3 -11.30 -11.59 -12.07
N CYS A 4 -11.10 -10.85 -10.99
CA CYS A 4 -9.77 -10.43 -10.59
C CYS A 4 -8.98 -11.63 -10.06
N GLY A 5 -7.76 -11.84 -10.55
CA GLY A 5 -6.88 -12.93 -10.10
C GLY A 5 -6.38 -12.80 -8.64
N VAL A 6 -6.74 -11.73 -7.93
CA VAL A 6 -6.41 -11.52 -6.51
C VAL A 6 -7.65 -11.61 -5.62
N CYS A 7 -8.65 -10.74 -5.82
CA CYS A 7 -9.83 -10.70 -4.94
C CYS A 7 -11.03 -11.52 -5.45
N SER A 8 -10.96 -12.11 -6.64
CA SER A 8 -12.04 -12.88 -7.28
C SER A 8 -13.35 -12.11 -7.55
N GLU A 9 -13.39 -10.80 -7.30
CA GLU A 9 -14.50 -9.93 -7.66
C GLU A 9 -14.50 -9.62 -9.16
N ASN A 10 -15.65 -9.21 -9.67
CA ASN A 10 -15.80 -8.85 -11.07
C ASN A 10 -15.05 -7.55 -11.40
N LEU A 11 -14.52 -7.47 -12.62
CA LEU A 11 -13.90 -6.25 -13.17
C LEU A 11 -14.56 -5.83 -14.48
N SER A 12 -14.72 -4.52 -14.64
CA SER A 12 -15.08 -3.86 -15.90
C SER A 12 -13.84 -3.45 -16.69
N GLU A 13 -12.77 -3.07 -16.00
CA GLU A 13 -11.48 -2.69 -16.55
C GLU A 13 -10.35 -3.09 -15.60
N GLY A 14 -9.16 -3.29 -16.14
CA GLY A 14 -8.02 -3.73 -15.35
C GLY A 14 -6.72 -3.85 -16.14
N ALA A 15 -5.69 -4.33 -15.45
CA ALA A 15 -4.41 -4.69 -16.03
C ALA A 15 -4.39 -6.19 -16.36
N HIS A 16 -3.86 -6.54 -17.54
CA HIS A 16 -3.72 -7.92 -17.99
C HIS A 16 -2.27 -8.36 -17.87
N CYS A 17 -2.01 -9.44 -17.14
CA CYS A 17 -0.66 -9.96 -17.02
C CYS A 17 -0.30 -10.86 -18.21
N ALA A 18 0.79 -10.55 -18.90
CA ALA A 18 1.30 -11.32 -20.02
C ALA A 18 1.88 -12.71 -19.66
N THR A 19 1.96 -13.06 -18.37
CA THR A 19 2.60 -14.29 -17.89
C THR A 19 1.61 -15.28 -17.31
N CYS A 20 0.72 -14.84 -16.42
CA CYS A 20 -0.33 -15.69 -15.89
C CYS A 20 -1.68 -15.53 -16.61
N GLU A 21 -1.76 -14.63 -17.61
CA GLU A 21 -2.95 -14.37 -18.42
C GLU A 21 -4.20 -13.98 -17.63
N GLN A 22 -4.00 -13.57 -16.38
CA GLN A 22 -5.08 -13.11 -15.51
C GLN A 22 -5.26 -11.60 -15.62
N TRP A 23 -6.51 -11.19 -15.39
CA TRP A 23 -6.89 -9.80 -15.24
C TRP A 23 -6.93 -9.41 -13.77
N PHE A 24 -6.56 -8.16 -13.52
CA PHE A 24 -6.45 -7.61 -12.18
C PHE A 24 -7.07 -6.22 -12.15
N HIS A 25 -7.79 -5.89 -11.08
CA HIS A 25 -8.02 -4.49 -10.76
C HIS A 25 -6.66 -3.79 -10.65
N TYR A 26 -6.58 -2.55 -11.11
CA TYR A 26 -5.35 -1.76 -11.05
C TYR A 26 -4.74 -1.76 -9.63
N GLN A 27 -5.60 -1.58 -8.60
CA GLN A 27 -5.18 -1.60 -7.20
C GLN A 27 -4.65 -2.97 -6.76
N CYS A 28 -5.33 -4.07 -7.10
CA CYS A 28 -4.87 -5.42 -6.80
C CYS A 28 -3.55 -5.77 -7.50
N ALA A 29 -3.29 -5.15 -8.65
CA ALA A 29 -2.05 -5.25 -9.40
C ALA A 29 -0.93 -4.32 -8.89
N GLY A 30 -1.22 -3.42 -7.94
CA GLY A 30 -0.26 -2.43 -7.45
C GLY A 30 0.11 -1.36 -8.49
N VAL A 31 -0.80 -1.00 -9.38
CA VAL A 31 -0.60 0.03 -10.41
C VAL A 31 -1.78 1.00 -10.41
N THR A 32 -1.56 2.27 -10.75
CA THR A 32 -2.67 3.21 -10.96
C THR A 32 -3.23 3.06 -12.38
N LYS A 33 -4.54 3.30 -12.56
CA LYS A 33 -5.18 3.31 -13.89
C LYS A 33 -4.44 4.22 -14.87
N SER A 34 -4.14 5.45 -14.46
CA SER A 34 -3.41 6.42 -15.27
C SER A 34 -1.99 5.94 -15.60
N GLY A 35 -1.27 5.37 -14.62
CA GLY A 35 0.06 4.80 -14.84
C GLY A 35 0.05 3.66 -15.85
N TYR A 36 -0.91 2.74 -15.72
CA TYR A 36 -1.09 1.64 -16.68
C TYR A 36 -1.49 2.14 -18.07
N GLN A 37 -2.38 3.14 -18.16
CA GLN A 37 -2.82 3.70 -19.43
C GLN A 37 -1.72 4.45 -20.18
N ARG A 38 -0.80 5.11 -19.47
CA ARG A 38 0.37 5.80 -20.05
C ARG A 38 1.41 4.86 -20.65
N LEU A 39 1.38 3.57 -20.33
CA LEU A 39 2.27 2.60 -20.95
C LEU A 39 2.03 2.55 -22.48
N SER A 40 3.13 2.52 -23.23
CA SER A 40 3.09 2.23 -24.66
C SER A 40 2.43 0.88 -24.91
N LYS A 41 1.88 0.67 -26.11
CA LYS A 41 1.19 -0.58 -26.48
C LYS A 41 2.07 -1.81 -26.22
N ASP A 42 3.35 -1.74 -26.60
CA ASP A 42 4.33 -2.80 -26.32
C ASP A 42 4.50 -3.08 -24.81
N LYS A 43 4.65 -2.03 -24.01
CA LYS A 43 4.79 -2.18 -22.55
C LYS A 43 3.54 -2.72 -21.88
N LYS A 44 2.34 -2.45 -22.41
CA LYS A 44 1.09 -3.08 -21.95
C LYS A 44 1.04 -4.56 -22.29
N LEU A 45 1.41 -4.93 -23.52
CA LEU A 45 1.46 -6.33 -23.95
C LEU A 45 2.46 -7.17 -23.15
N ASN A 46 3.53 -6.54 -22.68
CA ASN A 46 4.57 -7.19 -21.88
C ASN A 46 4.42 -6.96 -20.36
N TRP A 47 3.33 -6.33 -19.92
CA TRP A 47 3.14 -6.00 -18.50
C TRP A 47 2.94 -7.26 -17.65
N ARG A 48 3.53 -7.27 -16.45
CA ARG A 48 3.48 -8.40 -15.51
C ARG A 48 2.98 -7.96 -14.14
N CYS A 49 2.12 -8.78 -13.53
CA CYS A 49 1.66 -8.58 -12.16
C CYS A 49 2.80 -8.75 -11.16
N VAL A 50 2.60 -8.30 -9.93
CA VAL A 50 3.63 -8.36 -8.86
C VAL A 50 4.17 -9.78 -8.64
N LYS A 51 3.31 -10.81 -8.77
CA LYS A 51 3.70 -12.22 -8.62
C LYS A 51 4.54 -12.74 -9.79
N CYS A 52 4.38 -12.19 -10.99
CA CYS A 52 5.06 -12.66 -12.21
C CYS A 52 6.23 -11.77 -12.63
N LYS A 53 6.41 -10.61 -11.98
CA LYS A 53 7.62 -9.81 -12.17
C LYS A 53 8.80 -10.60 -11.61
N PRO A 54 9.87 -10.81 -12.39
CA PRO A 54 11.08 -11.42 -11.87
C PRO A 54 11.60 -10.55 -10.74
N THR A 55 11.76 -11.15 -9.57
CA THR A 55 12.55 -10.56 -8.49
C THR A 55 13.98 -10.65 -8.99
N GLU A 56 14.59 -9.54 -9.38
CA GLU A 56 16.00 -9.51 -9.78
C GLU A 56 16.87 -9.75 -8.53
N THR A 57 16.97 -11.01 -8.12
CA THR A 57 18.06 -11.52 -7.31
C THR A 57 19.08 -12.15 -8.26
N ALA A 58 20.29 -11.57 -8.27
CA ALA A 58 21.52 -12.01 -8.97
C ALA A 58 21.83 -11.38 -10.34
N HIS A 59 22.35 -10.15 -10.32
CA HIS A 59 23.57 -9.81 -11.08
C HIS A 59 24.35 -8.68 -10.37
N PRO A 60 25.69 -8.66 -10.44
CA PRO A 60 26.51 -7.64 -9.78
C PRO A 60 26.32 -6.28 -10.46
N PRO A 61 26.28 -5.16 -9.70
CA PRO A 61 26.00 -3.86 -10.26
C PRO A 61 27.24 -3.29 -10.96
N ASN A 62 27.34 -3.47 -12.28
CA ASN A 62 28.15 -2.59 -13.12
C ASN A 62 27.24 -1.50 -13.70
N SER A 63 26.86 -0.56 -12.83
CA SER A 63 26.35 0.75 -13.20
C SER A 63 26.69 1.69 -12.05
N PRO A 64 27.26 2.89 -12.30
CA PRO A 64 27.48 3.86 -11.24
C PRO A 64 26.11 4.28 -10.71
N ARG A 65 25.72 3.68 -9.60
CA ARG A 65 24.57 4.11 -8.81
C ARG A 65 24.99 5.45 -8.21
N PRO A 66 24.29 6.57 -8.45
CA PRO A 66 24.48 7.72 -7.59
C PRO A 66 24.10 7.27 -6.18
N ASP A 67 25.01 7.47 -5.24
CA ASP A 67 24.87 7.09 -3.84
C ASP A 67 23.56 7.66 -3.26
N SER A 68 22.51 6.83 -3.23
CA SER A 68 21.26 7.13 -2.51
C SER A 68 21.47 6.86 -1.01
N GLU A 69 22.38 7.60 -0.39
CA GLU A 69 22.44 7.73 1.07
C GLU A 69 21.41 8.75 1.57
N SER A 70 20.82 9.56 0.68
CA SER A 70 19.86 10.62 1.05
C SER A 70 18.45 10.11 1.38
N ASP A 71 18.11 8.86 1.09
CA ASP A 71 16.72 8.35 1.16
C ASP A 71 16.41 7.59 2.47
N LEU A 72 17.44 7.20 3.23
CA LEU A 72 17.26 6.55 4.53
C LEU A 72 16.78 7.53 5.61
N THR A 73 17.19 8.80 5.51
CA THR A 73 16.81 9.88 6.44
C THR A 73 15.30 10.16 6.42
N GLY A 74 14.68 10.09 5.24
CA GLY A 74 13.25 10.34 5.09
C GLY A 74 12.40 9.24 5.73
N PHE A 75 12.80 7.99 5.55
CA PHE A 75 12.10 6.85 6.14
C PHE A 75 12.21 6.81 7.67
N GLU A 76 13.39 7.11 8.20
CA GLU A 76 13.61 7.21 9.65
C GLU A 76 12.80 8.35 10.29
N ALA A 77 12.69 9.49 9.61
CA ALA A 77 11.84 10.61 10.04
C ALA A 77 10.36 10.19 10.09
N VAL A 78 9.86 9.49 9.06
CA VAL A 78 8.48 8.99 9.03
C VAL A 78 8.20 7.99 10.17
N LEU A 79 9.10 7.05 10.42
CA LEU A 79 8.95 6.09 11.53
C LEU A 79 8.98 6.79 12.90
N THR A 80 9.73 7.87 13.02
CA THR A 80 9.78 8.69 14.24
C THR A 80 8.46 9.42 14.46
N GLU A 81 7.89 10.04 13.42
CA GLU A 81 6.58 10.69 13.48
C GLU A 81 5.45 9.71 13.79
N ILE A 82 5.46 8.51 13.19
CA ILE A 82 4.47 7.47 13.50
C ILE A 82 4.52 7.07 14.98
N ARG A 83 5.72 6.86 15.54
CA ARG A 83 5.89 6.55 16.96
C ARG A 83 5.43 7.70 17.86
N ALA A 84 5.76 8.94 17.49
CA ALA A 84 5.34 10.13 18.24
C ALA A 84 3.81 10.29 18.25
N LEU A 85 3.15 10.06 17.11
CA LEU A 85 1.69 10.08 17.01
C LEU A 85 1.06 8.97 17.84
N SER A 86 1.57 7.74 17.75
CA SER A 86 1.09 6.62 18.57
C SER A 86 1.16 6.93 20.07
N ALA A 87 2.26 7.53 20.54
CA ALA A 87 2.40 7.95 21.93
C ALA A 87 1.39 9.04 22.33
N LYS A 88 1.09 10.00 21.44
CA LYS A 88 0.07 11.04 21.68
C LYS A 88 -1.35 10.47 21.78
N PHE A 89 -1.61 9.38 21.07
CA PHE A 89 -2.92 8.72 21.08
C PHE A 89 -3.08 7.68 22.20
N ALA A 90 -2.00 7.22 22.84
CA ALA A 90 -2.07 6.25 23.94
C ALA A 90 -3.04 6.64 25.09
N PRO A 91 -3.14 7.92 25.53
CA PRO A 91 -4.11 8.31 26.56
C PRO A 91 -5.57 8.23 26.12
N LEU A 92 -5.86 8.21 24.81
CA LEU A 92 -7.25 8.10 24.32
C LEU A 92 -7.88 6.73 24.61
N GLU A 93 -7.07 5.69 24.78
CA GLU A 93 -7.55 4.35 25.14
C GLU A 93 -8.35 4.37 26.45
N GLY A 94 -8.01 5.25 27.40
CA GLY A 94 -8.74 5.39 28.67
C GLY A 94 -9.79 6.52 28.68
N LEU A 95 -9.83 7.36 27.65
CA LEU A 95 -10.74 8.51 27.59
C LEU A 95 -12.20 8.04 27.51
N LYS A 96 -12.45 6.91 26.85
CA LYS A 96 -13.79 6.33 26.76
C LYS A 96 -14.32 5.95 28.15
N GLU A 97 -13.51 5.29 28.96
CA GLU A 97 -13.84 4.87 30.32
C GLU A 97 -14.04 6.08 31.22
N GLU A 98 -13.19 7.11 31.09
CA GLU A 98 -13.30 8.35 31.87
C GLU A 98 -14.57 9.15 31.54
N VAL A 99 -14.93 9.25 30.24
CA VAL A 99 -16.18 9.88 29.79
C VAL A 99 -17.38 9.09 30.29
N LEU A 100 -17.36 7.76 30.16
CA LEU A 100 -18.44 6.90 30.65
C LEU A 100 -18.59 6.98 32.17
N PHE A 101 -17.49 7.03 32.91
CA PHE A 101 -17.51 7.20 34.36
C PHE A 101 -18.10 8.55 34.75
N SER A 102 -17.68 9.63 34.10
CA SER A 102 -18.17 10.98 34.34
C SER A 102 -19.67 11.12 34.04
N LEU A 103 -20.15 10.51 32.96
CA LEU A 103 -21.58 10.48 32.62
C LEU A 103 -22.39 9.67 33.65
N LYS A 104 -21.90 8.48 34.04
CA LYS A 104 -22.54 7.65 35.06
C LYS A 104 -22.66 8.38 36.39
N LYS A 105 -21.57 9.03 36.85
CA LYS A 105 -21.56 9.83 38.08
C LYS A 105 -22.67 10.88 38.09
N ARG A 106 -22.76 11.65 36.99
CA ARG A 106 -23.79 12.69 36.81
C ARG A 106 -25.21 12.13 36.78
N ILE A 107 -25.43 10.96 36.18
CA ILE A 107 -26.75 10.29 36.15
C ILE A 107 -27.11 9.74 37.54
N SER A 108 -26.13 9.27 38.31
CA SER A 108 -26.36 8.71 39.65
C SER A 108 -26.54 9.76 40.77
N GLY A 109 -26.37 11.05 40.49
CA GLY A 109 -26.58 12.10 41.49
C GLY A 109 -25.57 12.14 42.64
N LEU A 110 -24.35 11.59 42.44
CA LEU A 110 -23.20 11.66 43.35
C LEU A 110 -22.11 12.62 42.85
#